data_AF-A0A7V3ZH62-F1
#
_entry.id   AF-A0A7V3ZH62-F1
#
_cell.length_a   1.000
_cell.length_b   1.000
_cell.length_c   1.000
_cell.angle_alpha   90.00
_cell.angle_beta   90.00
_cell.angle_gamma   90.00
#
_symmetry.space_group_name_H-M   'P 1'
#
loop_
_entity.id
_entity.type
_entity.pdbx_description
1 polymer ?
#
loop_
_entity_poly.entity_id
_entity_poly.type
_entity_poly.pdbx_seq_one_letter_code
_entity_poly.pdbx_strand_id
1 'polypeptide(L)' 'MLENLREIIPKIKKALEKHKDIVFAYVFGSLAKGRITPLSDIDIAVYLEDSKNIDLFNKKIQILRDLFE' A
#
# COMPACT_ATOMS: atom_id res chain seq x y z
N MET A 1 7.34 9.78 14.18
CA MET A 1 7.42 9.36 12.76
C MET A 1 7.82 7.90 12.60
N LEU A 2 9.05 7.49 12.96
CA LEU A 2 9.42 6.06 12.92
C LEU A 2 8.52 5.21 13.85
N GLU A 3 8.09 5.75 14.99
CA GLU A 3 7.11 5.11 15.87
C GLU A 3 5.74 4.95 15.16
N ASN A 4 5.26 5.97 14.45
CA ASN A 4 4.02 5.91 13.67
C ASN A 4 4.08 4.84 12.58
N LEU A 5 5.25 4.58 11.98
CA LEU A 5 5.40 3.53 10.97
C LEU A 5 5.15 2.13 11.56
N ARG A 6 5.52 1.89 12.82
CA ARG A 6 5.26 0.61 13.49
C ARG A 6 3.78 0.32 13.65
N GLU A 7 2.95 1.35 13.70
CA GLU A 7 1.49 1.22 13.78
C GLU A 7 0.81 1.23 12.41
N ILE A 8 1.31 2.05 11.47
CA ILE A 8 0.71 2.22 10.14
C ILE A 8 1.00 1.01 9.24
N ILE A 9 2.24 0.49 9.23
CA ILE A 9 2.62 -0.62 8.33
C ILE A 9 1.76 -1.88 8.56
N PRO A 10 1.48 -2.32 9.81
CA PRO A 10 0.56 -3.43 10.04
C PRO A 10 -0.86 -3.19 9.54
N LYS A 11 -1.39 -1.95 9.65
CA LYS A 11 -2.72 -1.59 9.13
C LYS A 11 -2.76 -1.70 7.61
N ILE A 12 -1.74 -1.15 6.93
CA ILE A 12 -1.59 -1.25 5.49
C ILE A 12 -1.52 -2.73 5.07
N LYS A 13 -0.66 -3.52 5.72
CA LYS A 13 -0.53 -4.96 5.45
C LYS A 13 -1.89 -5.66 5.54
N LYS A 14 -2.62 -5.45 6.64
CA LYS A 14 -3.94 -6.05 6.85
C LYS A 14 -4.96 -5.64 5.77
N ALA A 15 -4.93 -4.38 5.32
CA ALA A 15 -5.78 -3.90 4.24
C ALA A 15 -5.44 -4.58 2.90
N LEU A 16 -4.15 -4.64 2.55
CA LEU A 16 -3.72 -5.29 1.30
C LEU A 16 -3.99 -6.80 1.30
N GLU A 17 -3.87 -7.49 2.45
CA GLU A 17 -4.17 -8.92 2.59
C GLU A 17 -5.66 -9.27 2.36
N LYS A 18 -6.59 -8.29 2.40
CA LYS A 18 -8.00 -8.52 2.02
C LYS A 18 -8.16 -8.81 0.52
N HIS A 19 -7.19 -8.43 -0.31
CA HIS A 19 -7.25 -8.53 -1.75
C HIS A 19 -6.42 -9.72 -2.25
N LYS A 20 -7.10 -10.84 -2.53
CA LYS A 20 -6.46 -12.10 -2.95
C LYS A 20 -5.73 -12.03 -4.29
N ASP A 21 -6.07 -11.05 -5.11
CA ASP A 21 -5.48 -10.77 -6.42
C ASP A 21 -4.20 -9.93 -6.33
N ILE A 22 -3.81 -9.45 -5.15
CA ILE A 22 -2.49 -8.85 -4.93
C ILE A 22 -1.47 -9.98 -4.74
N VAL A 23 -0.50 -10.08 -5.63
CA VAL A 23 0.59 -11.08 -5.51
C VAL A 23 1.64 -10.59 -4.52
N PHE A 24 2.04 -9.31 -4.64
CA PHE A 24 2.95 -8.68 -3.70
C PHE A 24 2.80 -7.16 -3.71
N ALA A 25 3.29 -6.52 -2.65
CA ALA A 25 3.43 -5.08 -2.56
C ALA A 25 4.77 -4.74 -1.91
N TYR A 26 5.36 -3.60 -2.30
CA TYR A 26 6.62 -3.13 -1.72
C TYR A 26 6.63 -1.62 -1.55
N VAL A 27 7.35 -1.18 -0.52
CA VAL A 27 7.56 0.24 -0.23
C VAL A 27 8.64 0.77 -1.17
N PHE A 28 8.41 1.94 -1.75
CA PHE A 28 9.40 2.67 -2.52
C PHE A 28 9.54 4.11 -2.00
N GLY A 29 10.09 5.02 -2.81
CA GLY A 29 10.09 6.44 -2.49
C GLY A 29 11.02 6.84 -1.33
N SER A 30 10.61 7.86 -0.57
CA SER A 30 11.44 8.49 0.46
C SER A 30 11.75 7.56 1.64
N LEU A 31 10.78 6.76 2.07
CA LEU A 31 10.92 5.78 3.14
C LEU A 31 11.93 4.70 2.78
N ALA A 32 11.84 4.10 1.59
CA ALA A 32 12.79 3.09 1.13
C ALA A 32 14.23 3.62 1.00
N LYS A 33 14.39 4.92 0.78
CA LYS A 33 15.70 5.60 0.63
C LYS A 33 16.25 6.17 1.94
N GLY A 34 15.54 6.02 3.07
CA GLY A 34 15.93 6.62 4.34
C GLY A 34 15.88 8.15 4.36
N ARG A 35 15.12 8.77 3.46
CA ARG A 35 14.99 10.24 3.31
C ARG A 35 13.62 10.75 3.75
N ILE A 36 13.01 10.05 4.70
CA ILE A 36 11.69 10.38 5.22
C ILE A 36 11.78 11.60 6.15
N THR A 37 10.81 12.51 6.04
CA THR A 37 10.66 13.73 6.86
C THR A 37 9.32 13.70 7.60
N PRO A 38 9.10 14.51 8.65
CA PRO A 38 7.85 14.48 9.41
C PRO A 38 6.55 14.65 8.60
N LEU A 39 6.63 15.22 7.39
CA LEU A 39 5.49 15.42 6.48
C LEU A 39 5.44 14.39 5.34
N SER A 40 6.35 13.43 5.31
CA SER A 40 6.42 12.43 4.25
C SER A 40 5.28 11.42 4.34
N ASP A 41 4.81 11.00 3.18
CA ASP A 41 3.90 9.90 2.95
C ASP A 41 4.63 8.56 2.79
N ILE A 42 3.86 7.49 2.57
CA ILE A 42 4.37 6.14 2.32
C ILE A 42 3.97 5.74 0.90
N ASP A 43 4.97 5.65 0.03
CA ASP A 43 4.82 5.18 -1.34
C ASP A 43 4.80 3.64 -1.40
N ILE A 44 3.73 3.06 -1.94
CA ILE A 44 3.55 1.60 -2.05
C ILE A 44 3.19 1.23 -3.48
N ALA A 45 4.00 0.35 -4.07
CA ALA A 45 3.70 -0.28 -5.34
C ALA A 45 3.00 -1.62 -5.08
N VAL A 46 1.91 -1.88 -5.81
CA VAL A 46 1.10 -3.10 -5.69
C VAL A 46 1.14 -3.82 -7.03
N TYR A 47 1.50 -5.10 -7.01
CA TYR A 47 1.47 -5.96 -8.17
C TYR A 47 0.28 -6.91 -8.09
N LEU A 48 -0.54 -6.91 -9.14
CA LEU A 48 -1.75 -7.72 -9.25
C LEU A 48 -1.49 -8.95 -10.12
N GLU A 49 -2.20 -10.03 -9.84
CA GLU A 49 -2.22 -11.20 -10.72
C GLU A 49 -2.72 -10.79 -12.12
N ASP A 50 -2.12 -11.36 -13.16
CA ASP A 50 -2.49 -11.05 -14.53
C ASP A 50 -3.89 -11.60 -14.83
N SER A 51 -4.87 -10.70 -14.86
CA SER A 51 -6.25 -10.99 -15.20
C SER A 51 -6.66 -10.09 -16.34
N LYS A 52 -7.20 -10.69 -17.40
CA LYS A 52 -7.47 -10.04 -18.70
C LYS A 52 -8.39 -8.81 -18.63
N ASN A 53 -9.04 -8.53 -17.50
CA ASN A 53 -10.04 -7.47 -17.35
C ASN A 53 -10.00 -6.72 -15.99
N ILE A 54 -8.83 -6.54 -15.38
CA ILE A 54 -8.78 -5.72 -14.14
C ILE A 54 -9.01 -4.24 -14.49
N ASP A 55 -10.10 -3.69 -13.96
CA ASP A 55 -10.27 -2.23 -13.89
C ASP A 55 -9.37 -1.67 -12.79
N LEU A 56 -8.19 -1.19 -13.20
CA LEU A 56 -7.17 -0.66 -12.28
C LEU A 56 -7.65 0.57 -11.51
N PHE A 57 -8.54 1.38 -12.09
CA PHE A 57 -9.04 2.57 -11.43
C PHE A 57 -9.93 2.18 -10.26
N ASN A 58 -10.94 1.34 -10.51
CA ASN A 58 -11.81 0.83 -9.45
C ASN A 58 -11.04 -0.01 -8.43
N LYS A 59 -10.06 -0.79 -8.88
CA LYS A 59 -9.19 -1.55 -7.97
C LYS A 59 -8.41 -0.65 -7.02
N LYS A 60 -7.84 0.45 -7.53
CA LYS A 60 -7.15 1.45 -6.70
C LYS A 60 -8.09 2.06 -5.66
N ILE A 61 -9.32 2.41 -6.05
CA ILE A 61 -10.31 2.98 -5.12
C ILE A 61 -10.69 1.97 -4.02
N GLN A 62 -10.89 0.70 -4.36
CA GLN A 62 -11.17 -0.34 -3.36
C GLN A 62 -10.03 -0.50 -2.35
N ILE A 63 -8.79 -0.56 -2.82
CA ILE A 63 -7.61 -0.62 -1.94
C ILE A 63 -7.55 0.61 -1.03
N LEU A 64 -7.78 1.81 -1.58
CA LEU A 64 -7.78 3.05 -0.79
C LEU A 64 -8.89 3.06 0.27
N ARG A 65 -10.10 2.61 -0.05
CA ARG A 65 -11.18 2.49 0.92
C ARG A 65 -10.78 1.56 2.07
N ASP A 66 -10.28 0.38 1.74
CA ASP A 66 -9.95 -0.65 2.73
C ASP A 66 -8.73 -0.26 3.61
N LEU A 67 -7.93 0.73 3.20
CA LEU A 67 -6.87 1.36 4.00
C LEU A 67 -7.38 2.33 5.07
N PHE A 68 -8.56 2.93 4.87
CA PHE A 68 -9.16 3.90 5.78
C PHE A 68 -10.35 3.34 6.59
N GLU A 69 -10.67 2.04 6.42
CA GLU A 69 -11.60 1.26 7.24
C GLU A 69 -10.90 0.56 8.42
#